data_AF-A0A420XXY6-F1
#
_entry.id   AF-A0A420XXY6-F1
#
_cell.length_a   1.000
_cell.length_b   1.000
_cell.length_c   1.000
_cell.angle_alpha   90.00
_cell.angle_beta   90.00
_cell.angle_gamma   90.00
#
_symmetry.space_group_name_H-M   'P 1'
#
loop_
_entity.id
_entity.type
_entity.pdbx_description
1 polymer ?
#
loop_
_entity_poly.entity_id
_entity_poly.type
_entity_poly.pdbx_seq_one_letter_code
_entity_poly.pdbx_strand_id
1 'polypeptide(L)'
;MDFAPNPDLEDLYRRVIADPASASRADRNAVFRLPPPDEEDHLCIAKTGLTIAELKLKTLTEPEKMTLDETKILSSAWGVLNGQWEALGSEECQNRLRREAEDTSSLKTLADEAEMKLLSVETQDETDATREREWKAMNRLKKCTGWIRRLMRRMHEHGKECWGFVIFRTYYDDEGAWQKFREYLAKVEEASVLHYNSGPLLWPTFRATFIEDKVLNGASNEELRRRFGKMREADAAGDGGQLPKGIRTTCFLVADAAVIQDAGERMPYVPRYRFDLQATLDIRPDDPVVFIRAVDPNYEITAAAMDEGKSENDVTSEDHKGDKVETESQLEPGSTPGTEQPTNQHDGDGLDRYKGEARLVLPKVFDWLHEVCYDAEHEGYGDGHMCWQEIREQTSPPPESWILSCDPSTGGGYLFPSKAYPNTLGR
;
A
#
# COMPACT_ATOMS: atom_id res chain seq x y z
N MET A 1 5.47 -38.17 6.33
CA MET A 1 6.39 -39.32 6.43
C MET A 1 7.74 -38.76 6.80
N ASP A 2 8.26 -39.11 7.98
CA ASP A 2 9.61 -38.72 8.37
C ASP A 2 10.61 -39.61 7.63
N PHE A 3 11.25 -39.06 6.60
CA PHE A 3 12.34 -39.74 5.92
C PHE A 3 13.58 -39.68 6.81
N ALA A 4 13.93 -40.80 7.43
CA ALA A 4 15.20 -40.93 8.11
C ALA A 4 16.35 -40.59 7.13
N PRO A 5 17.34 -39.79 7.54
CA PRO A 5 18.44 -39.41 6.67
C PRO A 5 19.20 -40.65 6.21
N ASN A 6 19.39 -40.78 4.89
CA ASN A 6 20.22 -41.84 4.32
C ASN A 6 21.70 -41.48 4.53
N PRO A 7 22.44 -42.16 5.43
CA PRO A 7 23.82 -41.81 5.75
C PRO A 7 24.76 -41.90 4.54
N ASP A 8 24.49 -42.82 3.61
CA ASP A 8 25.28 -42.98 2.39
C ASP A 8 25.15 -41.77 1.45
N LEU A 9 23.99 -41.12 1.46
CA LEU A 9 23.75 -39.90 0.68
C LEU A 9 24.47 -38.69 1.29
N GLU A 10 24.56 -38.63 2.62
CA GLU A 10 25.27 -37.54 3.31
C GLU A 10 26.79 -37.62 3.07
N ASP A 11 27.36 -38.83 3.07
CA ASP A 11 28.79 -39.01 2.75
C ASP A 11 29.08 -38.79 1.27
N LEU A 12 28.18 -39.20 0.37
CA LEU A 12 28.24 -38.82 -1.05
C LEU A 12 28.21 -37.30 -1.20
N TYR A 13 27.30 -36.63 -0.49
CA TYR A 13 27.16 -35.17 -0.50
C TYR A 13 28.44 -34.47 -0.04
N ARG A 14 29.03 -34.89 1.08
CA ARG A 14 30.29 -34.35 1.59
C ARG A 14 31.44 -34.54 0.61
N ARG A 15 31.52 -35.70 -0.04
CA ARG A 15 32.56 -36.02 -1.03
C ARG A 15 32.43 -35.16 -2.29
N VAL A 16 31.21 -34.99 -2.82
CA VAL A 16 30.96 -34.17 -4.02
C VAL A 16 31.28 -32.69 -3.75
N ILE A 17 31.01 -32.19 -2.54
CA ILE A 17 31.39 -30.81 -2.18
C ILE A 17 32.90 -30.65 -2.02
N ALA A 18 33.57 -31.62 -1.40
CA ALA A 18 35.01 -31.53 -1.16
C ALA A 18 35.83 -31.58 -2.44
N ASP A 19 35.39 -32.35 -3.44
CA ASP A 19 36.03 -32.43 -4.76
C ASP A 19 34.99 -32.67 -5.87
N PRO A 20 34.38 -31.59 -6.41
CA PRO A 20 33.38 -31.69 -7.47
C PRO A 20 33.91 -32.31 -8.76
N ALA A 21 35.21 -32.17 -9.04
CA ALA A 21 35.83 -32.69 -10.26
C ALA A 21 35.97 -34.22 -10.23
N SER A 22 36.10 -34.81 -9.04
CA SER A 22 36.14 -36.26 -8.85
C SER A 22 34.77 -36.94 -8.98
N ALA A 23 33.67 -36.19 -8.91
CA ALA A 23 32.32 -36.73 -8.90
C ALA A 23 31.88 -37.23 -10.28
N SER A 24 31.45 -38.50 -10.34
CA SER A 24 30.84 -39.05 -11.56
C SER A 24 29.51 -38.34 -11.89
N ARG A 25 28.99 -38.53 -13.12
CA ARG A 25 27.65 -38.03 -13.47
C ARG A 25 26.57 -38.67 -12.59
N ALA A 26 26.69 -39.96 -12.28
CA ALA A 26 25.76 -40.66 -11.40
C ALA A 26 25.79 -40.11 -9.96
N ASP A 27 26.98 -39.81 -9.43
CA ASP A 27 27.15 -39.19 -8.11
C ASP A 27 26.48 -37.81 -8.06
N ARG A 28 26.68 -37.00 -9.10
CA ARG A 28 26.02 -35.69 -9.23
C ARG A 28 24.51 -35.85 -9.33
N ASN A 29 24.01 -36.74 -10.19
CA ASN A 29 22.58 -36.97 -10.33
C ASN A 29 21.95 -37.45 -9.01
N ALA A 30 22.62 -38.32 -8.25
CA ALA A 30 22.14 -38.74 -6.93
C ALA A 30 22.09 -37.57 -5.92
N VAL A 31 23.10 -36.70 -5.89
CA VAL A 31 23.14 -35.52 -5.02
C VAL A 31 22.04 -34.51 -5.37
N PHE A 32 21.86 -34.23 -6.66
CA PHE A 32 20.83 -33.32 -7.17
C PHE A 32 19.45 -33.95 -7.31
N ARG A 33 19.34 -35.26 -7.02
CA ARG A 33 18.13 -36.07 -7.20
C ARG A 33 17.56 -36.02 -8.61
N LEU A 34 18.48 -36.00 -9.57
CA LEU A 34 18.18 -36.20 -10.98
C LEU A 34 18.07 -37.69 -11.28
N PRO A 35 17.39 -38.08 -12.36
CA PRO A 35 17.33 -39.47 -12.79
C PRO A 35 18.74 -40.04 -12.99
N PRO A 36 18.95 -41.35 -12.82
CA PRO A 36 20.18 -42.01 -13.22
C PRO A 36 20.57 -41.61 -14.67
N PRO A 37 21.88 -41.52 -15.01
CA PRO A 37 22.32 -41.03 -16.31
C PRO A 37 21.63 -41.68 -17.51
N ASP A 38 21.40 -43.00 -17.45
CA ASP A 38 20.74 -43.75 -18.51
C ASP A 38 19.27 -43.36 -18.68
N GLU A 39 18.56 -43.10 -17.57
CA GLU A 39 17.17 -42.65 -17.57
C GLU A 39 17.06 -41.19 -18.01
N GLU A 40 18.00 -40.34 -17.56
CA GLU A 40 18.09 -38.94 -17.99
C GLU A 40 18.32 -38.84 -19.51
N ASP A 41 19.23 -39.64 -20.05
CA ASP A 41 19.49 -39.70 -21.49
C ASP A 41 18.30 -40.29 -22.26
N HIS A 42 17.64 -41.34 -21.74
CA HIS A 42 16.44 -41.89 -22.35
C HIS A 42 15.30 -40.85 -22.45
N LEU A 43 15.06 -40.11 -21.37
CA LEU A 43 14.04 -39.06 -21.34
C LEU A 43 14.41 -37.87 -22.25
N CYS A 44 15.69 -37.52 -22.33
CA CYS A 44 16.18 -36.50 -23.27
C CYS A 44 15.98 -36.96 -24.73
N ILE A 45 16.37 -38.19 -25.07
CA ILE A 45 16.17 -38.78 -26.40
C ILE A 45 14.68 -38.83 -26.75
N ALA A 46 13.82 -39.23 -25.82
CA ALA A 46 12.39 -39.29 -26.06
C ALA A 46 11.78 -37.92 -26.43
N LYS A 47 12.37 -36.83 -25.94
CA LYS A 47 11.87 -35.47 -26.16
C LYS A 47 12.56 -34.73 -27.31
N THR A 48 13.86 -34.92 -27.51
CA THR A 48 14.67 -34.17 -28.48
C THR A 48 15.31 -35.03 -29.57
N GLY A 49 15.32 -36.35 -29.39
CA GLY A 49 16.08 -37.27 -30.25
C GLY A 49 17.59 -37.30 -29.96
N LEU A 50 18.07 -36.59 -28.94
CA LEU A 50 19.49 -36.49 -28.56
C LEU A 50 19.70 -36.89 -27.10
N THR A 51 20.87 -37.47 -26.79
CA THR A 51 21.34 -37.61 -25.40
C THR A 51 21.69 -36.25 -24.79
N ILE A 52 21.83 -36.16 -23.46
CA ILE A 52 22.25 -34.91 -22.80
C ILE A 52 23.65 -34.48 -23.26
N ALA A 53 24.55 -35.43 -23.53
CA ALA A 53 25.89 -35.14 -24.01
C ALA A 53 25.88 -34.55 -25.44
N GLU A 54 25.10 -35.15 -26.34
CA GLU A 54 24.91 -34.63 -27.70
C GLU A 54 24.20 -33.28 -27.69
N LEU A 55 23.24 -33.09 -26.79
CA LEU A 55 22.54 -31.82 -26.62
C LEU A 55 23.50 -30.71 -26.19
N LYS A 56 24.36 -30.98 -25.20
CA LYS A 56 25.42 -30.04 -24.78
C LYS A 56 26.41 -29.74 -25.90
N LEU A 57 26.78 -30.75 -26.68
CA LEU A 57 27.65 -30.56 -27.85
C LEU A 57 26.98 -29.68 -28.89
N LYS A 58 25.70 -29.93 -29.20
CA LYS A 58 24.89 -29.14 -30.14
C LYS A 58 24.79 -27.68 -29.71
N THR A 59 24.64 -27.39 -28.42
CA THR A 59 24.66 -26.01 -27.89
C THR A 59 25.98 -25.30 -28.12
N LEU A 60 27.10 -26.03 -28.05
CA LEU A 60 28.43 -25.46 -28.27
C LEU A 60 28.74 -25.28 -29.77
N THR A 61 28.22 -26.14 -30.64
CA THR A 61 28.58 -26.14 -32.07
C THR A 61 27.56 -25.44 -32.97
N GLU A 62 26.27 -25.55 -32.67
CA GLU A 62 25.15 -25.09 -33.51
C GLU A 62 24.01 -24.49 -32.67
N PRO A 63 24.27 -23.46 -31.84
CA PRO A 63 23.28 -22.89 -30.93
C PRO A 63 22.03 -22.36 -31.65
N GLU A 64 22.16 -21.90 -32.88
CA GLU A 64 21.04 -21.41 -33.70
C GLU A 64 20.09 -22.51 -34.20
N LYS A 65 20.51 -23.78 -34.16
CA LYS A 65 19.67 -24.92 -34.56
C LYS A 65 19.03 -25.62 -33.37
N MET A 66 19.13 -25.02 -32.18
CA MET A 66 18.46 -25.53 -31.01
C MET A 66 16.94 -25.37 -31.14
N THR A 67 16.18 -26.31 -30.60
CA THR A 67 14.71 -26.18 -30.45
C THR A 67 14.37 -25.64 -29.06
N LEU A 68 13.14 -25.18 -28.86
CA LEU A 68 12.68 -24.67 -27.55
C LEU A 68 12.71 -25.76 -26.45
N ASP A 69 12.42 -27.02 -26.81
CA ASP A 69 12.49 -28.12 -25.83
C ASP A 69 13.94 -28.45 -25.47
N GLU A 70 14.84 -28.38 -26.45
CA GLU A 70 16.29 -28.51 -26.26
C GLU A 70 16.85 -27.42 -25.34
N THR A 71 16.47 -26.15 -25.53
CA THR A 71 16.92 -25.05 -24.66
C THR A 71 16.36 -25.18 -23.25
N LYS A 72 15.08 -25.53 -23.10
CA LYS A 72 14.43 -25.74 -21.78
C LYS A 72 15.06 -26.89 -20.98
N ILE A 73 15.48 -27.97 -21.64
CA ILE A 73 16.16 -29.08 -20.98
C ILE A 73 17.51 -28.64 -20.41
N LEU A 74 18.22 -27.71 -21.07
CA LEU A 74 19.51 -27.22 -20.60
C LEU A 74 19.42 -26.06 -19.60
N SER A 75 18.43 -25.17 -19.73
CA SER A 75 18.29 -23.99 -18.86
C SER A 75 17.65 -24.32 -17.50
N SER A 76 16.85 -25.38 -17.44
CA SER A 76 16.31 -25.92 -16.20
C SER A 76 17.14 -27.08 -15.70
N ALA A 77 17.67 -27.00 -14.48
CA ALA A 77 18.28 -28.14 -13.78
C ALA A 77 17.33 -29.36 -13.67
N TRP A 78 16.03 -29.15 -13.95
CA TRP A 78 14.95 -30.14 -13.87
C TRP A 78 14.29 -30.40 -15.23
N GLY A 79 14.84 -29.87 -16.34
CA GLY A 79 14.12 -29.67 -17.61
C GLY A 79 13.68 -30.93 -18.37
N VAL A 80 14.23 -32.09 -17.98
CA VAL A 80 13.80 -33.40 -18.49
C VAL A 80 12.54 -33.90 -17.75
N LEU A 81 12.38 -33.49 -16.49
CA LEU A 81 11.28 -33.86 -15.62
C LEU A 81 10.23 -32.74 -15.62
N ASN A 82 9.24 -32.83 -16.52
CA ASN A 82 8.10 -31.91 -16.57
C ASN A 82 7.23 -32.03 -15.29
N GLY A 83 7.64 -31.40 -14.19
CA GLY A 83 6.80 -31.11 -13.01
C GLY A 83 6.29 -32.31 -12.21
N GLN A 84 6.83 -33.52 -12.41
CA GLN A 84 6.29 -34.75 -11.80
C GLN A 84 6.91 -35.20 -10.47
N TRP A 85 7.69 -34.37 -9.78
CA TRP A 85 8.31 -34.79 -8.50
C TRP A 85 8.13 -33.79 -7.37
N GLU A 86 7.54 -34.26 -6.26
CA GLU A 86 7.44 -33.57 -4.98
C GLU A 86 8.79 -33.65 -4.23
N ALA A 87 9.26 -32.51 -3.75
CA ALA A 87 10.60 -32.34 -3.17
C ALA A 87 10.73 -33.03 -1.80
N LEU A 88 11.72 -33.93 -1.67
CA LEU A 88 12.05 -34.62 -0.42
C LEU A 88 13.41 -34.17 0.18
N GLY A 89 13.78 -32.89 0.14
CA GLY A 89 15.06 -32.42 0.70
C GLY A 89 14.98 -31.01 1.30
N SER A 90 15.90 -30.66 2.22
CA SER A 90 15.88 -29.32 2.83
C SER A 90 16.27 -28.24 1.82
N GLU A 91 15.46 -27.20 1.77
CA GLU A 91 15.55 -26.06 0.84
C GLU A 91 16.92 -25.35 0.90
N GLU A 92 17.53 -25.31 2.07
CA GLU A 92 18.84 -24.68 2.31
C GLU A 92 19.99 -25.39 1.58
N CYS A 93 19.92 -26.72 1.52
CA CYS A 93 20.90 -27.56 0.85
C CYS A 93 20.82 -27.39 -0.68
N GLN A 94 19.59 -27.35 -1.21
CA GLN A 94 19.31 -27.10 -2.62
C GLN A 94 19.77 -25.71 -3.06
N ASN A 95 19.54 -24.68 -2.22
CA ASN A 95 19.92 -23.31 -2.52
C ASN A 95 21.44 -23.09 -2.53
N ARG A 96 22.21 -23.84 -1.73
CA ARG A 96 23.67 -23.68 -1.69
C ARG A 96 24.35 -24.29 -2.92
N LEU A 97 23.96 -25.50 -3.31
CA LEU A 97 24.45 -26.11 -4.55
C LEU A 97 23.98 -25.37 -5.81
N ARG A 98 22.80 -24.74 -5.78
CA ARG A 98 22.33 -23.90 -6.89
C ARG A 98 23.30 -22.74 -7.17
N ARG A 99 23.84 -22.10 -6.12
CA ARG A 99 24.82 -21.02 -6.25
C ARG A 99 26.16 -21.51 -6.80
N GLU A 100 26.61 -22.70 -6.40
CA GLU A 100 27.89 -23.27 -6.87
C GLU A 100 27.79 -23.89 -8.27
N ALA A 101 26.63 -24.44 -8.65
CA ALA A 101 26.38 -24.92 -10.01
C ALA A 101 26.17 -23.77 -11.02
N GLU A 102 25.67 -22.62 -10.56
CA GLU A 102 25.58 -21.39 -11.36
C GLU A 102 26.96 -20.83 -11.73
N ASP A 103 28.04 -21.19 -11.02
CA ASP A 103 29.42 -20.84 -11.39
C ASP A 103 29.97 -21.64 -12.59
N THR A 104 29.33 -22.74 -13.00
CA THR A 104 29.58 -23.41 -14.31
C THR A 104 28.84 -22.71 -15.48
N SER A 105 28.84 -21.38 -15.41
CA SER A 105 28.02 -20.37 -16.11
C SER A 105 28.01 -20.38 -17.65
N SER A 106 28.91 -21.10 -18.33
CA SER A 106 29.05 -20.97 -19.79
C SER A 106 27.92 -21.62 -20.59
N LEU A 107 27.44 -22.81 -20.18
CA LEU A 107 26.41 -23.53 -20.94
C LEU A 107 25.00 -22.95 -20.76
N LYS A 108 24.69 -22.46 -19.55
CA LYS A 108 23.41 -21.79 -19.27
C LYS A 108 23.31 -20.48 -20.04
N THR A 109 24.39 -19.70 -20.07
CA THR A 109 24.45 -18.44 -20.83
C THR A 109 24.23 -18.68 -22.33
N LEU A 110 24.85 -19.71 -22.90
CA LEU A 110 24.66 -20.06 -24.32
C LEU A 110 23.25 -20.58 -24.64
N ALA A 111 22.64 -21.37 -23.73
CA ALA A 111 21.27 -21.83 -23.89
C ALA A 111 20.26 -20.68 -23.77
N ASP A 112 20.45 -19.76 -22.83
CA ASP A 112 19.64 -18.56 -22.66
C ASP A 112 19.76 -17.62 -23.88
N GLU A 113 20.96 -17.48 -24.46
CA GLU A 113 21.17 -16.73 -25.71
C GLU A 113 20.49 -17.37 -26.93
N ALA A 114 20.54 -18.71 -27.04
CA ALA A 114 19.85 -19.44 -28.10
C ALA A 114 18.32 -19.33 -27.97
N GLU A 115 17.78 -19.46 -26.75
CA GLU A 115 16.35 -19.30 -26.47
C GLU A 115 15.87 -17.87 -26.82
N MET A 116 16.65 -16.84 -26.46
CA MET A 116 16.35 -15.46 -26.82
C MET A 116 16.34 -15.23 -28.34
N LYS A 117 17.26 -15.86 -29.10
CA LYS A 117 17.30 -15.76 -30.57
C LYS A 117 16.16 -16.49 -31.26
N LEU A 118 15.77 -17.67 -30.77
CA LEU A 118 14.61 -18.42 -31.29
C LEU A 118 13.31 -17.66 -31.05
N LEU A 119 13.19 -17.03 -29.88
CA LEU A 119 12.05 -16.18 -29.57
C LEU A 119 12.04 -14.89 -30.40
N SER A 120 13.20 -14.43 -30.92
CA SER A 120 13.35 -13.14 -31.61
C SER A 120 13.01 -13.12 -33.12
N VAL A 121 12.71 -14.27 -33.73
CA VAL A 121 12.67 -14.38 -35.21
C VAL A 121 11.26 -14.34 -35.81
N GLU A 122 10.19 -14.48 -35.01
CA GLU A 122 8.89 -14.86 -35.57
C GLU A 122 7.77 -13.81 -35.61
N THR A 123 7.92 -12.55 -35.17
CA THR A 123 7.04 -11.38 -35.56
C THR A 123 7.36 -10.11 -34.74
N GLN A 124 8.63 -9.70 -34.75
CA GLN A 124 9.24 -9.22 -33.51
C GLN A 124 9.06 -7.73 -33.12
N ASP A 125 9.12 -6.75 -34.01
CA ASP A 125 9.37 -5.37 -33.51
C ASP A 125 8.16 -4.69 -32.81
N GLU A 126 6.93 -4.95 -33.25
CA GLU A 126 5.75 -4.34 -32.62
C GLU A 126 5.21 -5.17 -31.44
N THR A 127 5.32 -6.50 -31.54
CA THR A 127 4.89 -7.40 -30.46
C THR A 127 5.90 -7.44 -29.32
N ASP A 128 7.22 -7.30 -29.57
CA ASP A 128 8.21 -7.25 -28.49
C ASP A 128 8.20 -5.93 -27.76
N ALA A 129 8.01 -4.80 -28.43
CA ALA A 129 7.86 -3.54 -27.71
C ALA A 129 6.63 -3.59 -26.78
N THR A 130 5.54 -4.21 -27.24
CA THR A 130 4.32 -4.39 -26.44
C THR A 130 4.53 -5.40 -25.32
N ARG A 131 5.09 -6.57 -25.62
CA ARG A 131 5.36 -7.66 -24.67
C ARG A 131 6.45 -7.29 -23.66
N GLU A 132 7.45 -6.52 -24.05
CA GLU A 132 8.47 -5.99 -23.15
C GLU A 132 7.88 -4.90 -22.26
N ARG A 133 6.99 -4.03 -22.77
CA ARG A 133 6.22 -3.10 -21.93
C ARG A 133 5.34 -3.86 -20.94
N GLU A 134 4.62 -4.88 -21.38
CA GLU A 134 3.77 -5.74 -20.55
C GLU A 134 4.59 -6.54 -19.52
N TRP A 135 5.73 -7.10 -19.91
CA TRP A 135 6.64 -7.83 -19.03
C TRP A 135 7.29 -6.88 -18.01
N LYS A 136 7.73 -5.69 -18.43
CA LYS A 136 8.23 -4.65 -17.52
C LYS A 136 7.12 -4.19 -16.57
N ALA A 137 5.90 -4.01 -17.05
CA ALA A 137 4.74 -3.67 -16.22
C ALA A 137 4.41 -4.79 -15.23
N MET A 138 4.40 -6.06 -15.67
CA MET A 138 4.18 -7.23 -14.82
C MET A 138 5.30 -7.44 -13.79
N ASN A 139 6.56 -7.26 -14.17
CA ASN A 139 7.68 -7.37 -13.24
C ASN A 139 7.73 -6.21 -12.25
N ARG A 140 7.32 -5.01 -12.67
CA ARG A 140 7.06 -3.90 -11.74
C ARG A 140 5.93 -4.29 -10.79
N LEU A 141 4.81 -4.81 -11.29
CA LEU A 141 3.69 -5.34 -10.48
C LEU A 141 4.11 -6.41 -9.47
N LYS A 142 4.99 -7.34 -9.83
CA LYS A 142 5.52 -8.36 -8.90
C LYS A 142 6.30 -7.72 -7.74
N LYS A 143 6.96 -6.59 -7.97
CA LYS A 143 7.68 -5.81 -6.96
C LYS A 143 6.81 -4.78 -6.25
N CYS A 144 5.59 -4.54 -6.73
CA CYS A 144 4.65 -3.65 -6.07
C CYS A 144 4.18 -4.24 -4.73
N THR A 145 3.86 -3.35 -3.80
CA THR A 145 3.16 -3.69 -2.56
C THR A 145 1.82 -4.39 -2.85
N GLY A 146 1.31 -5.15 -1.88
CA GLY A 146 0.10 -5.95 -2.05
C GLY A 146 -1.13 -5.13 -2.48
N TRP A 147 -1.35 -3.96 -1.88
CA TRP A 147 -2.49 -3.10 -2.24
C TRP A 147 -2.40 -2.57 -3.67
N ILE A 148 -1.20 -2.22 -4.18
CA ILE A 148 -1.05 -1.68 -5.54
C ILE A 148 -1.41 -2.75 -6.55
N ARG A 149 -0.94 -3.98 -6.34
CA ARG A 149 -1.36 -5.12 -7.16
C ARG A 149 -2.87 -5.30 -7.16
N ARG A 150 -3.53 -5.13 -6.00
CA ARG A 150 -4.99 -5.23 -5.89
C ARG A 150 -5.73 -4.05 -6.51
N LEU A 151 -5.24 -2.83 -6.34
CA LEU A 151 -5.79 -1.63 -6.98
C LEU A 151 -5.73 -1.79 -8.50
N MET A 152 -4.55 -2.08 -9.05
CA MET A 152 -4.35 -2.29 -10.48
C MET A 152 -5.17 -3.46 -11.02
N ARG A 153 -5.25 -4.57 -10.27
CA ARG A 153 -6.10 -5.71 -10.63
C ARG A 153 -7.57 -5.32 -10.69
N ARG A 154 -8.10 -4.65 -9.67
CA ARG A 154 -9.50 -4.18 -9.65
C ARG A 154 -9.76 -3.16 -10.74
N MET A 155 -8.79 -2.31 -11.04
CA MET A 155 -8.92 -1.39 -12.15
C MET A 155 -9.08 -2.16 -13.46
N HIS A 156 -8.25 -3.18 -13.68
CA HIS A 156 -8.35 -4.04 -14.85
C HIS A 156 -9.65 -4.87 -14.90
N GLU A 157 -10.00 -5.58 -13.82
CA GLU A 157 -11.18 -6.45 -13.72
C GLU A 157 -12.49 -5.69 -13.91
N HIS A 158 -12.57 -4.44 -13.43
CA HIS A 158 -13.77 -3.61 -13.56
C HIS A 158 -13.72 -2.65 -14.75
N GLY A 159 -12.70 -2.73 -15.61
CA GLY A 159 -12.53 -1.81 -16.74
C GLY A 159 -12.47 -0.35 -16.30
N LYS A 160 -11.91 -0.07 -15.12
CA LYS A 160 -11.71 1.29 -14.59
C LYS A 160 -10.43 1.87 -15.18
N GLU A 161 -10.56 3.06 -15.73
CA GLU A 161 -9.47 3.73 -16.45
C GLU A 161 -8.57 4.54 -15.51
N CYS A 162 -9.09 4.92 -14.33
CA CYS A 162 -8.39 5.77 -13.40
C CYS A 162 -8.66 5.41 -11.94
N TRP A 163 -7.91 6.04 -11.06
CA TRP A 163 -8.11 6.02 -9.62
C TRP A 163 -7.80 7.41 -9.05
N GLY A 164 -8.26 7.69 -7.83
CA GLY A 164 -8.06 8.98 -7.18
C GLY A 164 -9.33 9.42 -6.47
N PHE A 165 -9.60 10.72 -6.44
CA PHE A 165 -10.61 11.29 -5.56
C PHE A 165 -11.46 12.37 -6.21
N VAL A 166 -12.55 12.68 -5.51
CA VAL A 166 -13.31 13.90 -5.72
C VAL A 166 -12.91 14.94 -4.70
N ILE A 167 -12.69 16.17 -5.17
CA ILE A 167 -12.37 17.34 -4.36
C ILE A 167 -13.45 18.39 -4.59
N PHE A 168 -14.23 18.67 -3.56
CA PHE A 168 -15.21 19.76 -3.59
C PHE A 168 -14.52 21.07 -3.24
N ARG A 169 -14.67 22.07 -4.11
CA ARG A 169 -14.33 23.45 -3.79
C ARG A 169 -15.53 24.10 -3.10
N THR A 170 -15.32 24.68 -1.92
CA THR A 170 -16.39 25.37 -1.18
C THR A 170 -16.08 26.83 -0.87
N TYR A 171 -14.98 27.37 -1.41
CA TYR A 171 -14.63 28.77 -1.27
C TYR A 171 -14.26 29.39 -2.62
N TYR A 172 -14.94 30.48 -2.97
CA TYR A 172 -14.89 31.09 -4.30
C TYR A 172 -14.44 32.56 -4.31
N ASP A 173 -14.14 33.14 -3.16
CA ASP A 173 -13.84 34.58 -3.09
C ASP A 173 -12.41 34.93 -3.53
N ASP A 174 -11.53 33.94 -3.70
CA ASP A 174 -10.16 34.13 -4.19
C ASP A 174 -9.74 33.04 -5.20
N GLU A 175 -9.87 33.35 -6.50
CA GLU A 175 -9.41 32.48 -7.60
C GLU A 175 -7.88 32.34 -7.65
N GLY A 176 -7.14 33.36 -7.19
CA GLY A 176 -5.68 33.32 -7.19
C GLY A 176 -5.14 32.34 -6.17
N ALA A 177 -5.70 32.33 -4.96
CA ALA A 177 -5.40 31.35 -3.93
C ALA A 177 -5.81 29.93 -4.37
N TRP A 178 -6.98 29.79 -5.01
CA TRP A 178 -7.43 28.51 -5.56
C TRP A 178 -6.45 27.93 -6.58
N GLN A 179 -5.98 28.74 -7.53
CA GLN A 179 -5.02 28.30 -8.54
C GLN A 179 -3.69 27.85 -7.90
N LYS A 180 -3.19 28.58 -6.89
CA LYS A 180 -2.00 28.18 -6.13
C LYS A 180 -2.20 26.85 -5.40
N PHE A 181 -3.37 26.64 -4.79
CA PHE A 181 -3.70 25.37 -4.16
C PHE A 181 -3.69 24.22 -5.18
N ARG A 182 -4.27 24.40 -6.37
CA ARG A 182 -4.24 23.38 -7.43
C ARG A 182 -2.83 23.04 -7.89
N GLU A 183 -1.97 24.05 -8.05
CA GLU A 183 -0.57 23.85 -8.42
C GLU A 183 0.22 23.13 -7.33
N TYR A 184 -0.02 23.47 -6.06
CA TYR A 184 0.57 22.78 -4.93
C TYR A 184 0.11 21.32 -4.86
N LEU A 185 -1.20 21.09 -4.95
CA LEU A 185 -1.80 19.76 -4.97
C LEU A 185 -1.24 18.89 -6.09
N ALA A 186 -1.12 19.41 -7.32
CA ALA A 186 -0.54 18.67 -8.44
C ALA A 186 0.91 18.23 -8.18
N LYS A 187 1.72 19.09 -7.54
CA LYS A 187 3.10 18.75 -7.14
C LYS A 187 3.12 17.67 -6.06
N VAL A 188 2.26 17.80 -5.05
CA VAL A 188 2.16 16.82 -3.96
C VAL A 188 1.67 15.48 -4.47
N GLU A 189 0.67 15.47 -5.35
CA GLU A 189 0.14 14.29 -6.04
C GLU A 189 1.25 13.55 -6.78
N GLU A 190 1.98 14.26 -7.65
CA GLU A 190 3.07 13.67 -8.44
C GLU A 190 4.14 13.10 -7.52
N ALA A 191 4.63 13.90 -6.59
CA ALA A 191 5.72 13.51 -5.72
C ALA A 191 5.32 12.33 -4.81
N SER A 192 4.13 12.36 -4.22
CA SER A 192 3.65 11.31 -3.31
C SER A 192 3.39 10.00 -4.05
N VAL A 193 2.75 10.05 -5.21
CA VAL A 193 2.47 8.84 -6.00
C VAL A 193 3.78 8.26 -6.56
N LEU A 194 4.69 9.10 -7.09
CA LEU A 194 5.97 8.65 -7.63
C LEU A 194 6.93 8.09 -6.57
N HIS A 195 6.77 8.49 -5.30
CA HIS A 195 7.61 8.00 -4.20
C HIS A 195 7.42 6.51 -3.92
N TYR A 196 6.25 5.95 -4.21
CA TYR A 196 6.07 4.50 -4.09
C TYR A 196 6.90 3.79 -5.17
N ASN A 197 7.46 2.61 -4.87
CA ASN A 197 8.19 1.76 -5.85
C ASN A 197 7.39 1.43 -7.13
N SER A 198 6.08 1.72 -7.11
CA SER A 198 5.14 1.48 -8.21
C SER A 198 4.57 2.77 -8.79
N GLY A 199 5.04 3.92 -8.33
CA GLY A 199 4.57 5.24 -8.71
C GLY A 199 4.50 5.46 -10.21
N PRO A 200 5.53 5.06 -11.00
CA PRO A 200 5.46 5.16 -12.46
C PRO A 200 4.32 4.35 -13.12
N LEU A 201 3.77 3.33 -12.46
CA LEU A 201 2.59 2.60 -12.94
C LEU A 201 1.27 3.27 -12.52
N LEU A 202 1.24 3.82 -11.31
CA LEU A 202 0.04 4.42 -10.73
C LEU A 202 -0.21 5.84 -11.26
N TRP A 203 0.85 6.63 -11.41
CA TRP A 203 0.77 8.04 -11.78
C TRP A 203 -0.01 8.31 -13.08
N PRO A 204 0.23 7.58 -14.18
CA PRO A 204 -0.51 7.81 -15.43
C PRO A 204 -2.03 7.62 -15.31
N THR A 205 -2.48 6.85 -14.32
CA THR A 205 -3.89 6.53 -14.08
C THR A 205 -4.50 7.29 -12.89
N PHE A 206 -3.69 8.05 -12.14
CA PHE A 206 -4.18 8.88 -11.05
C PHE A 206 -4.95 10.10 -11.58
N ARG A 207 -6.10 10.44 -10.98
CA ARG A 207 -6.94 11.58 -11.34
C ARG A 207 -7.57 12.20 -10.10
N ALA A 208 -7.35 13.50 -9.89
CA ALA A 208 -8.16 14.32 -9.00
C ALA A 208 -9.31 14.96 -9.78
N THR A 209 -10.54 14.72 -9.33
CA THR A 209 -11.76 15.24 -9.94
C THR A 209 -12.27 16.41 -9.12
N PHE A 210 -12.15 17.62 -9.66
CA PHE A 210 -12.60 18.84 -8.98
C PHE A 210 -14.08 19.11 -9.28
N ILE A 211 -14.87 19.38 -8.23
CA ILE A 211 -16.25 19.83 -8.36
C ILE A 211 -16.30 21.31 -8.00
N GLU A 212 -16.45 22.14 -9.03
CA GLU A 212 -16.32 23.60 -8.95
C GLU A 212 -17.65 24.32 -9.21
N ASP A 213 -18.73 23.88 -8.56
CA ASP A 213 -20.04 24.52 -8.66
C ASP A 213 -20.19 25.67 -7.64
N LYS A 214 -20.38 26.90 -8.12
CA LYS A 214 -20.50 28.10 -7.28
C LYS A 214 -21.63 28.04 -6.26
N VAL A 215 -22.65 27.22 -6.48
CA VAL A 215 -23.73 27.01 -5.49
C VAL A 215 -23.22 26.33 -4.22
N LEU A 216 -22.01 25.76 -4.24
CA LEU A 216 -21.37 25.11 -3.10
C LEU A 216 -20.50 26.07 -2.27
N ASN A 217 -20.51 27.37 -2.54
CA ASN A 217 -19.79 28.35 -1.73
C ASN A 217 -20.32 28.33 -0.28
N GLY A 218 -19.46 27.99 0.68
CA GLY A 218 -19.83 27.82 2.07
C GLY A 218 -20.70 26.58 2.38
N ALA A 219 -20.80 25.62 1.46
CA ALA A 219 -21.63 24.42 1.67
C ALA A 219 -21.19 23.62 2.91
N SER A 220 -22.18 23.17 3.66
CA SER A 220 -22.01 22.27 4.81
C SER A 220 -21.62 20.86 4.36
N ASN A 221 -21.03 20.07 5.28
CA ASN A 221 -20.67 18.68 4.98
C ASN A 221 -21.90 17.86 4.60
N GLU A 222 -23.06 18.12 5.19
CA GLU A 222 -24.32 17.45 4.89
C GLU A 222 -24.76 17.67 3.44
N GLU A 223 -24.63 18.91 2.97
CA GLU A 223 -24.93 19.26 1.58
C GLU A 223 -23.96 18.58 0.61
N LEU A 224 -22.66 18.54 0.95
CA LEU A 224 -21.65 17.86 0.16
C LEU A 224 -21.87 16.34 0.13
N ARG A 225 -22.17 15.71 1.26
CA ARG A 225 -22.50 14.27 1.35
C ARG A 225 -23.70 13.94 0.46
N ARG A 226 -24.78 14.72 0.55
CA ARG A 226 -25.97 14.56 -0.29
C ARG A 226 -25.66 14.75 -1.77
N ARG A 227 -24.83 15.74 -2.12
CA ARG A 227 -24.41 16.00 -3.51
C ARG A 227 -23.59 14.83 -4.05
N PHE A 228 -22.62 14.35 -3.28
CA PHE A 228 -21.76 13.22 -3.63
C PHE A 228 -22.53 11.90 -3.72
N GLY A 229 -23.49 11.66 -2.80
CA GLY A 229 -24.39 10.51 -2.86
C GLY A 229 -25.16 10.44 -4.17
N LYS A 230 -25.77 11.56 -4.61
CA LYS A 230 -26.43 11.63 -5.92
C LYS A 230 -25.48 11.35 -7.09
N MET A 231 -24.22 11.80 -7.01
CA MET A 231 -23.23 11.51 -8.04
C MET A 231 -22.89 10.02 -8.11
N ARG A 232 -22.78 9.35 -6.95
CA ARG A 232 -22.57 7.90 -6.86
C ARG A 232 -23.75 7.11 -7.41
N GLU A 233 -24.97 7.52 -7.07
CA GLU A 233 -26.20 6.88 -7.57
C GLU A 233 -26.31 6.99 -9.10
N ALA A 234 -26.05 8.18 -9.65
CA ALA A 234 -26.07 8.40 -11.10
C ALA A 234 -24.99 7.59 -11.85
N ASP A 235 -23.79 7.47 -11.26
CA ASP A 235 -22.72 6.62 -11.82
C ASP A 235 -23.09 5.14 -11.77
N ALA A 236 -23.67 4.67 -10.66
CA ALA A 236 -24.15 3.29 -10.52
C ALA A 236 -25.29 2.94 -11.49
N ALA A 237 -26.14 3.92 -11.83
CA ALA A 237 -27.19 3.77 -12.83
C ALA A 237 -26.67 3.75 -14.28
N GLY A 238 -25.43 4.19 -14.52
CA GLY A 238 -24.86 4.30 -15.86
C GLY A 238 -25.36 5.52 -16.67
N ASP A 239 -26.02 6.48 -16.03
CA ASP A 239 -26.68 7.64 -16.67
C ASP A 239 -25.69 8.77 -17.06
N GLY A 240 -24.45 8.42 -17.41
CA GLY A 240 -23.40 9.40 -17.69
C GLY A 240 -22.96 10.15 -16.43
N GLY A 241 -22.75 9.41 -15.34
CA GLY A 241 -22.33 9.94 -14.04
C GLY A 241 -21.18 10.95 -14.14
N GLN A 242 -21.20 11.95 -13.24
CA GLN A 242 -20.16 12.98 -13.17
C GLN A 242 -18.81 12.45 -12.65
N LEU A 243 -18.77 11.18 -12.19
CA LEU A 243 -17.59 10.54 -11.63
C LEU A 243 -16.88 9.71 -12.69
N PRO A 244 -15.58 9.96 -12.96
CA PRO A 244 -14.79 9.07 -13.80
C PRO A 244 -14.76 7.64 -13.23
N LYS A 245 -14.84 6.64 -14.13
CA LYS A 245 -14.82 5.22 -13.74
C LYS A 245 -13.54 4.88 -12.97
N GLY A 246 -13.72 4.48 -11.73
CA GLY A 246 -12.65 4.04 -10.82
C GLY A 246 -12.17 5.06 -9.81
N ILE A 247 -12.70 6.29 -9.85
CA ILE A 247 -12.56 7.24 -8.74
C ILE A 247 -13.12 6.61 -7.46
N ARG A 248 -12.45 6.90 -6.33
CA ARG A 248 -12.88 6.41 -5.03
C ARG A 248 -14.17 7.11 -4.59
N THR A 249 -15.08 6.31 -4.03
CA THR A 249 -16.40 6.74 -3.58
C THR A 249 -16.62 6.53 -2.07
N THR A 250 -15.57 6.06 -1.37
CA THR A 250 -15.55 5.86 0.09
C THR A 250 -15.26 7.14 0.87
N CYS A 251 -14.72 8.17 0.22
CA CYS A 251 -14.55 9.51 0.77
C CYS A 251 -14.58 10.55 -0.35
N PHE A 252 -14.68 11.82 0.04
CA PHE A 252 -14.32 12.95 -0.80
C PHE A 252 -13.51 13.95 0.01
N LEU A 253 -12.75 14.81 -0.68
CA LEU A 253 -11.96 15.86 -0.06
C LEU A 253 -12.69 17.21 -0.18
N VAL A 254 -12.44 18.11 0.77
CA VAL A 254 -13.03 19.46 0.80
C VAL A 254 -11.93 20.50 0.85
N ALA A 255 -11.88 21.35 -0.19
CA ALA A 255 -11.05 22.54 -0.25
C ALA A 255 -11.90 23.77 0.11
N ASP A 256 -11.93 24.08 1.40
CA ASP A 256 -12.63 25.23 1.96
C ASP A 256 -11.71 26.47 2.05
N ALA A 257 -12.22 27.54 2.66
CA ALA A 257 -11.48 28.79 2.82
C ALA A 257 -10.15 28.58 3.55
N ALA A 258 -10.11 27.75 4.60
CA ALA A 258 -8.89 27.49 5.35
C ALA A 258 -7.87 26.79 4.46
N VAL A 259 -8.26 25.73 3.73
CA VAL A 259 -7.35 25.01 2.81
C VAL A 259 -6.81 25.92 1.71
N ILE A 260 -7.68 26.74 1.11
CA ILE A 260 -7.35 27.55 -0.05
C ILE A 260 -6.50 28.77 0.35
N GLN A 261 -6.81 29.41 1.47
CA GLN A 261 -6.04 30.54 1.99
C GLN A 261 -4.72 30.07 2.64
N ASP A 262 -4.72 28.96 3.39
CA ASP A 262 -3.53 28.38 4.03
C ASP A 262 -2.52 27.83 3.03
N ALA A 263 -2.88 27.65 1.75
CA ALA A 263 -1.89 27.37 0.71
C ALA A 263 -0.78 28.45 0.65
N GLY A 264 -0.99 29.62 1.27
CA GLY A 264 0.02 30.65 1.50
C GLY A 264 0.74 30.62 2.87
N GLU A 265 0.17 29.99 3.91
CA GLU A 265 0.67 30.07 5.28
C GLU A 265 1.41 28.79 5.72
N ARG A 266 2.61 28.99 6.26
CA ARG A 266 3.66 27.98 6.39
C ARG A 266 3.54 27.22 7.71
N MET A 267 3.05 26.00 7.68
CA MET A 267 3.26 25.06 8.80
C MET A 267 4.35 24.04 8.43
N PRO A 268 5.45 23.95 9.22
CA PRO A 268 6.48 22.95 9.00
C PRO A 268 5.90 21.56 9.28
N TYR A 269 6.14 20.63 8.37
CA TYR A 269 5.73 19.25 8.51
C TYR A 269 6.96 18.36 8.46
N VAL A 270 7.08 17.50 9.46
CA VAL A 270 8.11 16.46 9.48
C VAL A 270 7.43 15.14 9.10
N PRO A 271 7.69 14.58 7.90
CA PRO A 271 7.18 13.28 7.54
C PRO A 271 7.66 12.23 8.56
N ARG A 272 6.72 11.62 9.30
CA ARG A 272 7.02 10.51 10.21
C ARG A 272 7.16 9.17 9.47
N TYR A 273 7.95 9.12 8.39
CA TYR A 273 8.35 7.84 7.82
C TYR A 273 9.77 7.49 8.24
N ARG A 274 9.89 6.42 9.02
CA ARG A 274 11.09 5.58 9.05
C ARG A 274 11.01 4.62 7.87
N PHE A 275 11.34 5.10 6.69
CA PHE A 275 11.98 4.25 5.71
C PHE A 275 13.27 4.94 5.33
N ASP A 276 14.33 4.18 5.28
CA ASP A 276 15.71 4.61 5.01
C ASP A 276 15.88 5.07 3.53
N LEU A 277 14.75 5.37 2.87
CA LEU A 277 14.52 5.78 1.49
C LEU A 277 14.18 7.30 1.38
N GLN A 278 14.57 8.09 2.39
CA GLN A 278 14.37 9.54 2.51
C GLN A 278 14.83 10.40 1.32
N ALA A 279 15.48 9.83 0.30
CA ALA A 279 16.21 10.60 -0.72
C ALA A 279 15.38 11.12 -1.91
N THR A 280 14.05 10.94 -1.98
CA THR A 280 13.31 11.23 -3.24
C THR A 280 12.11 12.16 -3.15
N LEU A 281 11.53 12.38 -1.97
CA LEU A 281 10.61 13.49 -1.77
C LEU A 281 11.45 14.69 -1.36
N ASP A 282 11.70 15.62 -2.30
CA ASP A 282 12.28 16.94 -2.01
C ASP A 282 11.23 17.84 -1.32
N ILE A 283 10.52 17.29 -0.33
CA ILE A 283 9.72 18.03 0.63
C ILE A 283 10.65 18.25 1.80
N ARG A 284 11.28 19.43 1.82
CA ARG A 284 12.13 19.82 2.92
C ARG A 284 11.26 19.95 4.19
N PRO A 285 11.81 19.70 5.39
CA PRO A 285 11.04 19.80 6.64
C PRO A 285 10.36 21.17 6.87
N ASP A 286 10.84 22.20 6.18
CA ASP A 286 10.33 23.58 6.18
C ASP A 286 9.35 23.89 5.04
N ASP A 287 9.11 22.95 4.11
CA ASP A 287 8.13 23.17 3.04
C ASP A 287 6.71 23.20 3.63
N PRO A 288 5.88 24.16 3.20
CA PRO A 288 4.55 24.38 3.76
C PRO A 288 3.66 23.17 3.49
N VAL A 289 2.85 22.82 4.48
CA VAL A 289 1.88 21.74 4.36
C VAL A 289 0.46 22.23 4.50
N VAL A 290 -0.33 21.90 3.48
CA VAL A 290 -1.76 22.17 3.46
C VAL A 290 -2.49 21.02 4.14
N PHE A 291 -3.40 21.37 5.04
CA PHE A 291 -4.34 20.41 5.61
C PHE A 291 -5.62 20.44 4.79
N ILE A 292 -6.14 19.27 4.42
CA ILE A 292 -7.40 19.12 3.71
C ILE A 292 -8.35 18.25 4.52
N ARG A 293 -9.65 18.50 4.43
CA ARG A 293 -10.65 17.66 5.09
C ARG A 293 -11.03 16.50 4.18
N ALA A 294 -10.97 15.27 4.69
CA ALA A 294 -11.58 14.10 4.08
C ALA A 294 -12.89 13.79 4.80
N VAL A 295 -13.97 13.63 4.05
CA VAL A 295 -15.32 13.45 4.58
C VAL A 295 -15.84 12.08 4.17
N ASP A 296 -16.39 11.35 5.14
CA ASP A 296 -17.11 10.10 4.91
C ASP A 296 -18.51 10.43 4.35
N PRO A 297 -18.84 9.96 3.14
CA PRO A 297 -20.13 10.22 2.49
C PRO A 297 -21.29 9.47 3.14
N ASN A 298 -21.03 8.38 3.87
CA ASN A 298 -22.06 7.53 4.46
C ASN A 298 -22.24 7.80 5.96
N TYR A 299 -21.51 8.76 6.53
CA TYR A 299 -21.65 9.09 7.94
C TYR A 299 -23.08 9.59 8.23
N GLU A 300 -23.86 8.75 8.90
CA GLU A 300 -25.20 9.08 9.35
C GLU A 300 -25.10 9.97 10.58
N ILE A 301 -25.62 11.19 10.48
CA ILE A 301 -25.79 12.03 11.66
C ILE A 301 -26.95 11.45 12.43
N THR A 302 -26.66 10.67 13.45
CA THR A 302 -27.68 10.20 14.38
C THR A 302 -28.35 11.44 15.00
N ALA A 303 -29.68 11.43 15.08
CA ALA A 303 -30.46 12.57 15.59
C ALA A 303 -30.01 13.03 16.99
N ALA A 304 -29.41 12.12 17.79
CA ALA A 304 -28.81 12.42 19.08
C ALA A 304 -27.66 13.45 18.98
N ALA A 305 -26.82 13.38 17.93
CA ALA A 305 -25.72 14.32 17.73
C ALA A 305 -26.20 15.73 17.31
N MET A 306 -27.44 15.86 16.82
CA MET A 306 -28.02 17.17 16.48
C MET A 306 -28.59 17.91 17.70
N ASP A 307 -28.90 17.21 18.79
CA ASP A 307 -29.52 17.82 19.97
C ASP A 307 -28.48 18.46 20.91
N GLU A 308 -27.25 17.92 20.95
CA GLU A 308 -26.16 18.46 21.77
C GLU A 308 -25.63 19.83 21.30
N GLY A 309 -25.85 20.19 20.03
CA GLY A 309 -25.35 21.45 19.44
C GLY A 309 -26.23 22.69 19.66
N LYS A 310 -27.41 22.55 20.27
CA LYS A 310 -28.37 23.66 20.43
C LYS A 310 -28.38 24.33 21.81
N SER A 311 -27.60 23.86 22.78
CA SER A 311 -27.83 24.25 24.18
C SER A 311 -26.95 25.38 24.78
N GLU A 312 -26.00 25.98 24.06
CA GLU A 312 -25.05 26.92 24.71
C GLU A 312 -24.98 28.37 24.20
N ASN A 313 -25.73 28.79 23.17
CA ASN A 313 -25.64 30.17 22.67
C ASN A 313 -26.99 30.88 22.44
N ASP A 314 -27.96 30.67 23.34
CA ASP A 314 -29.15 31.52 23.41
C ASP A 314 -29.35 32.05 24.84
N VAL A 315 -28.39 32.85 25.30
CA VAL A 315 -28.62 33.83 26.38
C VAL A 315 -28.79 35.18 25.70
N THR A 316 -30.04 35.45 25.33
CA THR A 316 -30.52 36.80 25.07
C THR A 316 -30.38 37.61 26.36
N SER A 317 -29.50 38.61 26.31
CA SER A 317 -29.51 39.71 27.26
C SER A 317 -30.72 40.61 26.96
N GLU A 318 -31.85 40.35 27.60
CA GLU A 318 -32.89 41.35 27.76
C GLU A 318 -32.78 42.03 29.12
N ASP A 319 -32.58 43.36 29.05
CA ASP A 319 -32.66 44.32 30.13
C ASP A 319 -33.94 44.13 30.97
N HIS A 320 -33.81 43.85 32.27
CA HIS A 320 -34.85 44.20 33.25
C HIS A 320 -34.24 44.90 34.47
N LYS A 321 -34.71 46.13 34.65
CA LYS A 321 -34.41 47.09 35.71
C LYS A 321 -35.59 47.05 36.68
N GLY A 322 -35.38 46.67 37.95
CA GLY A 322 -36.40 46.90 38.98
C GLY A 322 -36.35 45.99 40.22
N ASP A 323 -36.02 46.63 41.34
CA ASP A 323 -36.46 46.39 42.72
C ASP A 323 -36.02 45.17 43.55
N LYS A 324 -35.01 45.48 44.37
CA LYS A 324 -34.89 45.20 45.82
C LYS A 324 -36.16 44.68 46.51
N VAL A 325 -36.07 43.48 47.08
CA VAL A 325 -36.60 43.16 48.42
C VAL A 325 -35.59 42.26 49.13
N GLU A 326 -35.12 42.72 50.29
CA GLU A 326 -34.32 41.96 51.25
C GLU A 326 -35.22 40.97 52.00
N THR A 327 -34.78 39.72 52.18
CA THR A 327 -35.16 38.93 53.35
C THR A 327 -34.07 37.91 53.69
N GLU A 328 -33.41 38.13 54.83
CA GLU A 328 -32.56 37.17 55.53
C GLU A 328 -33.41 36.06 56.18
N SER A 329 -32.93 34.80 56.17
CA SER A 329 -32.98 33.92 57.34
C SER A 329 -32.15 32.62 57.16
N GLN A 330 -31.08 32.52 57.96
CA GLN A 330 -30.60 31.38 58.80
C GLN A 330 -30.45 29.96 58.20
N LEU A 331 -29.22 29.46 58.01
CA LEU A 331 -28.39 28.59 58.91
C LEU A 331 -28.92 27.15 59.11
N GLU A 332 -28.44 26.17 58.31
CA GLU A 332 -27.42 25.11 58.63
C GLU A 332 -28.03 23.79 59.21
N PRO A 333 -27.34 22.63 59.24
CA PRO A 333 -26.67 21.86 58.17
C PRO A 333 -27.03 20.35 58.21
N GLY A 334 -26.64 19.55 57.19
CA GLY A 334 -26.68 18.08 57.37
C GLY A 334 -26.47 17.18 56.15
N SER A 335 -25.26 16.64 56.06
CA SER A 335 -24.89 15.30 55.54
C SER A 335 -24.71 15.07 54.03
N THR A 336 -23.44 14.76 53.73
CA THR A 336 -22.78 14.25 52.52
C THR A 336 -23.21 12.81 52.13
N PRO A 337 -22.77 12.27 50.97
CA PRO A 337 -23.59 11.45 50.09
C PRO A 337 -23.20 9.96 50.09
N GLY A 338 -24.17 9.12 49.76
CA GLY A 338 -23.92 7.76 49.31
C GLY A 338 -23.35 7.80 47.89
N THR A 339 -22.05 7.54 47.77
CA THR A 339 -21.38 7.26 46.49
C THR A 339 -21.77 5.84 46.06
N GLU A 340 -22.87 5.71 45.32
CA GLU A 340 -23.06 4.56 44.45
C GLU A 340 -22.18 4.76 43.22
N GLN A 341 -21.13 3.94 43.12
CA GLN A 341 -20.35 3.81 41.89
C GLN A 341 -21.23 3.14 40.83
N PRO A 342 -21.53 3.78 39.68
CA PRO A 342 -21.99 3.03 38.52
C PRO A 342 -20.79 2.26 37.96
N THR A 343 -20.66 1.01 38.39
CA THR A 343 -19.87 0.00 37.68
C THR A 343 -20.56 -0.32 36.38
N ASN A 344 -20.27 0.47 35.34
CA ASN A 344 -20.32 0.10 33.92
C ASN A 344 -19.81 1.29 33.10
N GLN A 345 -18.55 1.66 33.30
CA GLN A 345 -17.76 2.27 32.23
C GLN A 345 -17.50 1.16 31.22
N HIS A 346 -18.42 1.01 30.25
CA HIS A 346 -17.95 0.70 28.92
C HIS A 346 -17.07 1.89 28.55
N ASP A 347 -15.75 1.69 28.52
CA ASP A 347 -14.84 2.62 27.86
C ASP A 347 -15.40 2.80 26.45
N GLY A 348 -16.07 3.93 26.25
CA GLY A 348 -16.75 4.27 25.00
C GLY A 348 -15.74 4.13 23.89
N ASP A 349 -16.01 3.20 22.98
CA ASP A 349 -15.30 3.05 21.72
C ASP A 349 -15.15 4.46 21.16
N GLY A 350 -13.92 4.96 20.95
CA GLY A 350 -13.59 6.38 20.76
C GLY A 350 -14.25 7.08 19.54
N LEU A 351 -15.23 6.42 18.94
CA LEU A 351 -16.11 6.78 17.84
C LEU A 351 -17.07 7.93 18.16
N ASP A 352 -17.47 8.17 19.43
CA ASP A 352 -18.38 9.28 19.80
C ASP A 352 -17.87 10.67 19.35
N ARG A 353 -16.55 10.79 19.13
CA ARG A 353 -15.92 12.04 18.68
C ARG A 353 -15.72 12.13 17.17
N TYR A 354 -16.00 11.07 16.41
CA TYR A 354 -15.76 11.05 14.95
C TYR A 354 -16.99 11.61 14.23
N LYS A 355 -16.89 12.83 13.70
CA LYS A 355 -18.01 13.52 13.03
C LYS A 355 -18.13 13.19 11.53
N GLY A 356 -17.61 12.04 11.11
CA GLY A 356 -17.58 11.69 9.68
C GLY A 356 -16.63 12.55 8.86
N GLU A 357 -15.63 13.17 9.49
CA GLU A 357 -14.57 13.91 8.81
C GLU A 357 -13.24 13.77 9.53
N ALA A 358 -12.15 13.83 8.77
CA ALA A 358 -10.78 13.85 9.26
C ALA A 358 -10.00 14.98 8.58
N ARG A 359 -9.24 15.74 9.35
CA ARG A 359 -8.28 16.72 8.82
C ARG A 359 -6.97 15.99 8.54
N LEU A 360 -6.55 15.97 7.28
CA LEU A 360 -5.39 15.25 6.79
C LEU A 360 -4.36 16.24 6.27
N VAL A 361 -3.10 15.97 6.54
CA VAL A 361 -1.99 16.59 5.81
C VAL A 361 -2.08 16.14 4.35
N LEU A 362 -1.99 17.05 3.38
CA LEU A 362 -2.26 16.71 1.98
C LEU A 362 -1.37 15.57 1.43
N PRO A 363 -0.04 15.56 1.63
CA PRO A 363 0.79 14.40 1.33
C PRO A 363 0.32 13.08 1.97
N LYS A 364 -0.25 13.16 3.18
CA LYS A 364 -0.77 11.99 3.91
C LYS A 364 -2.07 11.46 3.34
N VAL A 365 -2.78 12.19 2.48
CA VAL A 365 -3.96 11.68 1.79
C VAL A 365 -3.61 10.50 0.88
N PHE A 366 -2.39 10.44 0.36
CA PHE A 366 -1.90 9.32 -0.46
C PHE A 366 -1.50 8.11 0.39
N ASP A 367 -1.03 8.34 1.60
CA ASP A 367 -0.83 7.27 2.59
C ASP A 367 -2.18 6.76 3.12
N TRP A 368 -3.15 7.67 3.27
CA TRP A 368 -4.52 7.32 3.58
C TRP A 368 -5.13 6.42 2.50
N LEU A 369 -4.85 6.71 1.21
CA LEU A 369 -5.19 5.77 0.14
C LEU A 369 -4.53 4.43 0.34
N HIS A 370 -3.24 4.39 0.70
CA HIS A 370 -2.53 3.14 0.95
C HIS A 370 -3.26 2.28 1.99
N GLU A 371 -3.55 2.84 3.16
CA GLU A 371 -4.15 2.13 4.29
C GLU A 371 -5.64 1.80 4.05
N VAL A 372 -6.47 2.79 3.69
CA VAL A 372 -7.92 2.56 3.45
C VAL A 372 -8.14 1.63 2.25
N CYS A 373 -7.34 1.75 1.19
CA CYS A 373 -7.49 0.86 0.04
C CYS A 373 -6.96 -0.56 0.32
N TYR A 374 -6.09 -0.73 1.31
CA TYR A 374 -5.61 -2.05 1.73
C TYR A 374 -6.69 -2.77 2.54
N ASP A 375 -7.32 -2.10 3.52
CA ASP A 375 -8.20 -2.74 4.52
C ASP A 375 -9.70 -2.60 4.30
N ALA A 376 -10.22 -1.43 3.89
CA ALA A 376 -11.68 -1.20 3.82
C ALA A 376 -12.41 -2.05 2.76
N GLU A 377 -11.66 -2.63 1.82
CA GLU A 377 -12.19 -3.51 0.78
C GLU A 377 -11.74 -4.98 0.98
N HIS A 378 -11.06 -5.30 2.10
CA HIS A 378 -10.68 -6.66 2.49
C HIS A 378 -11.76 -7.31 3.36
N GLU A 379 -12.59 -8.11 2.69
CA GLU A 379 -13.15 -9.36 3.22
C GLU A 379 -13.67 -9.32 4.67
N GLY A 380 -14.81 -8.67 4.89
CA GLY A 380 -15.67 -8.98 6.06
C GLY A 380 -15.08 -8.67 7.43
N TYR A 381 -13.96 -7.96 7.54
CA TYR A 381 -13.61 -7.27 8.78
C TYR A 381 -14.64 -6.15 8.97
N GLY A 382 -15.43 -6.28 10.04
CA GLY A 382 -16.65 -5.51 10.28
C GLY A 382 -16.48 -4.01 10.13
N ASP A 383 -17.54 -3.37 9.61
CA ASP A 383 -17.78 -1.95 9.46
C ASP A 383 -16.55 -1.09 9.18
N GLY A 384 -16.47 -0.54 7.96
CA GLY A 384 -15.42 0.37 7.50
C GLY A 384 -15.16 1.63 8.36
N HIS A 385 -15.77 1.75 9.53
CA HIS A 385 -15.49 2.73 10.57
C HIS A 385 -14.13 2.51 11.28
N MET A 386 -13.63 1.26 11.42
CA MET A 386 -12.36 1.04 12.13
C MET A 386 -11.16 1.68 11.41
N CYS A 387 -11.13 1.67 10.08
CA CYS A 387 -10.03 2.32 9.34
C CYS A 387 -10.05 3.85 9.53
N TRP A 388 -11.22 4.47 9.61
CA TRP A 388 -11.33 5.92 9.85
C TRP A 388 -10.83 6.33 11.24
N GLN A 389 -10.98 5.48 12.26
CA GLN A 389 -10.44 5.74 13.60
C GLN A 389 -8.91 5.70 13.62
N GLU A 390 -8.30 4.63 13.13
CA GLU A 390 -6.83 4.51 13.08
C GLU A 390 -6.20 5.68 12.33
N ILE A 391 -6.86 6.10 11.26
CA ILE A 391 -6.46 7.26 10.46
C ILE A 391 -6.53 8.54 11.26
N ARG A 392 -7.65 8.77 11.94
CA ARG A 392 -7.81 9.95 12.78
C ARG A 392 -6.74 9.98 13.86
N GLU A 393 -6.41 8.85 14.47
CA GLU A 393 -5.36 8.78 15.49
C GLU A 393 -3.98 9.13 14.90
N GLN A 394 -3.70 8.70 13.67
CA GLN A 394 -2.46 9.03 12.96
C GLN A 394 -2.39 10.49 12.46
N THR A 395 -3.53 11.12 12.18
CA THR A 395 -3.60 12.48 11.61
C THR A 395 -4.03 13.54 12.59
N SER A 396 -4.47 13.15 13.79
CA SER A 396 -4.70 14.07 14.89
C SER A 396 -3.42 14.83 15.17
N PRO A 397 -3.49 16.15 15.42
CA PRO A 397 -2.32 16.89 15.86
C PRO A 397 -1.70 16.14 17.06
N PRO A 398 -0.38 15.94 17.08
CA PRO A 398 0.26 15.28 18.20
C PRO A 398 -0.14 16.04 19.48
N PRO A 399 -0.40 15.35 20.60
CA PRO A 399 -0.74 16.02 21.86
C PRO A 399 0.20 17.19 22.11
N GLU A 400 -0.27 18.35 22.60
CA GLU A 400 0.59 19.54 22.80
C GLU A 400 1.86 19.22 23.60
N SER A 401 1.78 18.24 24.51
CA SER A 401 2.93 17.68 25.25
C SER A 401 4.07 17.13 24.39
N TRP A 402 3.81 16.77 23.13
CA TRP A 402 4.79 16.29 22.14
C TRP A 402 5.33 17.41 21.26
N ILE A 403 4.65 18.56 21.23
CA ILE A 403 5.07 19.77 20.50
C ILE A 403 6.09 20.58 21.34
N LEU A 404 6.32 20.20 22.60
CA LEU A 404 7.33 20.83 23.44
C LEU A 404 8.76 20.42 23.03
N SER A 405 9.58 21.44 22.79
CA SER A 405 11.04 21.40 22.54
C SER A 405 11.50 21.18 21.09
N CYS A 406 10.95 21.95 20.15
CA CYS A 406 11.73 22.39 18.97
C CYS A 406 12.45 23.72 19.23
N ASP A 407 12.88 23.99 20.46
CA ASP A 407 13.76 25.12 20.74
C ASP A 407 15.19 24.73 20.28
N PRO A 408 15.75 25.38 19.25
CA PRO A 408 17.09 25.08 18.75
C PRO A 408 18.19 25.31 19.80
N SER A 409 17.87 26.01 20.90
CA SER A 409 18.82 26.30 21.98
C SER A 409 19.04 25.14 22.95
N THR A 410 18.11 24.18 23.02
CA THR A 410 18.28 22.95 23.79
C THR A 410 18.92 21.88 22.93
N GLY A 411 20.25 21.85 22.89
CA GLY A 411 21.06 20.81 22.23
C GLY A 411 20.95 19.42 22.89
N GLY A 412 19.74 18.86 22.97
CA GLY A 412 19.44 17.55 23.53
C GLY A 412 19.08 16.55 22.44
N GLY A 413 19.86 15.49 22.29
CA GLY A 413 19.58 14.40 21.36
C GLY A 413 18.21 13.75 21.61
N TYR A 414 17.51 13.44 20.53
CA TYR A 414 16.22 12.78 20.53
C TYR A 414 16.30 11.41 21.23
N LEU A 415 15.74 11.30 22.43
CA LEU A 415 15.38 10.02 23.06
C LEU A 415 13.86 9.89 23.04
N PHE A 416 13.35 9.14 22.07
CA PHE A 416 11.95 8.74 22.04
C PHE A 416 11.69 7.64 23.09
N PRO A 417 10.57 7.69 23.84
CA PRO A 417 10.17 6.58 24.69
C PRO A 417 9.75 5.40 23.81
N SER A 418 10.57 4.35 23.79
CA SER A 418 10.18 3.04 23.29
C SER A 418 9.01 2.53 24.16
N LYS A 419 7.83 2.34 23.57
CA LYS A 419 6.80 1.50 24.19
C LYS A 419 7.37 0.08 24.28
N ALA A 420 7.81 -0.31 25.46
CA ALA A 420 8.20 -1.68 25.75
C ALA A 420 6.95 -2.57 25.64
N TYR A 421 6.93 -3.46 24.66
CA TYR A 421 6.04 -4.62 24.69
C TYR A 421 6.53 -5.57 25.80
N PRO A 422 5.66 -6.03 26.71
CA PRO A 422 6.06 -7.02 27.69
C PRO A 422 6.37 -8.35 26.99
N ASN A 423 7.63 -8.74 27.00
CA ASN A 423 8.06 -10.10 26.68
C ASN A 423 7.50 -11.06 27.73
N THR A 424 6.41 -11.76 27.41
CA THR A 424 6.01 -12.98 28.12
C THR A 424 6.51 -14.19 27.35
N LEU A 425 7.75 -14.58 27.59
CA LEU A 425 8.21 -15.95 27.46
C LEU A 425 8.83 -16.35 28.81
N GLY A 426 8.05 -17.11 29.57
CA GLY A 426 8.48 -17.77 30.79
C GLY A 426 9.33 -19.00 30.48
N ARG A 427 10.24 -19.27 31.43
CA ARG A 427 11.24 -20.33 31.52
C ARG A 427 10.87 -21.71 30.99
#